data_AF-A0A0D3DQ31-F1
#
_entry.id   AF-A0A0D3DQ31-F1
#
_cell.length_a   1.000
_cell.length_b   1.000
_cell.length_c   1.000
_cell.angle_alpha   90.00
_cell.angle_beta   90.00
_cell.angle_gamma   90.00
#
_symmetry.space_group_name_H-M   'P 1'
#
loop_
_entity.id
_entity.type
_entity.pdbx_description
1 polymer ?
#
loop_
_entity_poly.entity_id
_entity_poly.type
_entity_poly.pdbx_seq_one_letter_code
_entity_poly.pdbx_strand_id
1 'polypeptide(L)'
;MHCKDHKIWYEDYMKEKGAAAAVDETREKIALRDKTVFVANLSLAIGKSHIVNFFKDVGQVVSVRLIVDQKGERVGCVFVEFASAYEATMAVQEKNGAKLFVSVAEIARQYPF
;
A
#
# COMPACT_ATOMS: atom_id res chain seq x y z
N MET A 1 9.00 12.05 -16.70
CA MET A 1 8.57 11.66 -15.34
C MET A 1 7.55 10.55 -15.47
N HIS A 2 8.01 9.33 -15.72
CA HIS A 2 7.15 8.15 -15.72
C HIS A 2 7.88 7.11 -14.89
N CYS A 3 7.26 6.69 -13.80
CA CYS A 3 7.68 5.55 -12.99
C CYS A 3 7.52 4.29 -13.85
N LYS A 4 8.49 4.00 -14.71
CA LYS A 4 8.54 2.76 -15.48
C LYS A 4 9.31 1.74 -14.65
N ASP A 5 8.72 0.56 -14.50
CA ASP A 5 9.17 -0.56 -13.65
C ASP A 5 8.87 -0.43 -12.14
N HIS A 6 7.57 -0.39 -11.84
CA HIS A 6 7.02 -0.56 -10.49
C HIS A 6 6.61 -2.03 -10.20
N LYS A 7 6.94 -2.98 -11.09
CA LYS A 7 6.50 -4.37 -11.01
C LYS A 7 7.26 -5.20 -9.95
N ILE A 8 8.47 -4.75 -9.60
CA ILE A 8 9.43 -5.51 -8.78
C ILE A 8 9.13 -5.38 -7.27
N TRP A 9 8.53 -4.26 -6.85
CA TRP A 9 8.51 -3.88 -5.43
C TRP A 9 7.54 -4.71 -4.57
N TYR A 10 6.40 -5.13 -5.12
CA TYR A 10 5.44 -5.97 -4.40
C TYR A 10 5.90 -7.42 -4.28
N GLU A 11 6.62 -7.92 -5.30
CA GLU A 11 7.18 -9.27 -5.29
C GLU A 11 8.38 -9.38 -4.35
N ASP A 12 9.30 -8.41 -4.33
CA ASP A 12 10.37 -8.34 -3.31
C ASP A 12 9.81 -8.16 -1.90
N TYR A 13 8.73 -7.38 -1.72
CA TYR A 13 8.03 -7.24 -0.43
C TYR A 13 7.43 -8.57 0.05
N MET A 14 6.76 -9.33 -0.84
CA MET A 14 6.22 -10.65 -0.50
C MET A 14 7.33 -11.69 -0.28
N LYS A 15 8.49 -11.52 -0.92
CA LYS A 15 9.65 -12.39 -0.74
C LYS A 15 10.36 -12.13 0.60
N GLU A 16 10.44 -10.87 1.05
CA GLU A 16 11.07 -10.50 2.32
C GLU A 16 10.19 -10.84 3.55
N LYS A 17 8.87 -10.65 3.48
CA LYS A 17 7.94 -11.18 4.52
C LYS A 17 7.71 -12.69 4.41
N GLY A 18 8.19 -13.32 3.33
CA GLY A 18 8.14 -14.76 3.07
C GLY A 18 9.21 -15.59 3.77
N ALA A 19 9.90 -15.06 4.78
CA ALA A 19 10.80 -15.84 5.63
C ALA A 19 10.05 -16.53 6.78
N ALA A 20 9.00 -17.30 6.45
CA ALA A 20 8.54 -18.45 7.24
C ALA A 20 7.59 -19.32 6.39
N ALA A 21 8.18 -20.35 5.79
CA ALA A 21 7.56 -21.60 5.34
C ALA A 21 6.51 -21.53 4.20
N ALA A 22 6.86 -22.19 3.10
CA ALA A 22 5.97 -22.54 2.01
C ALA A 22 4.84 -23.47 2.48
N VAL A 23 3.62 -22.96 2.61
CA VAL A 23 2.38 -23.76 2.61
C VAL A 23 1.25 -22.95 1.95
N ASP A 24 0.64 -23.52 0.90
CA ASP A 24 -0.60 -23.12 0.22
C ASP A 24 -0.76 -21.67 -0.31
N GLU A 25 -0.70 -21.51 -1.62
CA GLU A 25 -0.72 -20.23 -2.33
C GLU A 25 -2.09 -19.49 -2.34
N THR A 26 -3.10 -19.90 -1.57
CA THR A 26 -4.51 -19.62 -1.99
C THR A 26 -5.38 -18.78 -1.05
N ARG A 27 -4.97 -18.34 0.14
CA ARG A 27 -5.88 -17.54 1.00
C ARG A 27 -5.22 -16.48 1.87
N GLU A 28 -4.05 -16.77 2.44
CA GLU A 28 -3.37 -15.82 3.32
C GLU A 28 -2.75 -14.63 2.55
N LYS A 29 -2.20 -14.89 1.36
CA LYS A 29 -1.74 -13.83 0.44
C LYS A 29 -2.88 -12.92 -0.03
N ILE A 30 -4.09 -13.46 -0.18
CA ILE A 30 -5.30 -12.71 -0.58
C ILE A 30 -5.77 -11.86 0.60
N ALA A 31 -5.89 -12.45 1.80
CA ALA A 31 -6.29 -11.73 2.99
C ALA A 31 -5.36 -10.55 3.34
N LEU A 32 -4.05 -10.70 3.11
CA LEU A 32 -3.09 -9.58 3.26
C LEU A 32 -3.34 -8.47 2.23
N ARG A 33 -3.70 -8.82 1.00
CA ARG A 33 -4.03 -7.85 -0.06
C ARG A 33 -5.32 -7.10 0.23
N ASP A 34 -6.32 -7.77 0.80
CA ASP A 34 -7.60 -7.15 1.16
C ASP A 34 -7.46 -6.16 2.32
N LYS A 35 -6.51 -6.42 3.22
CA LYS A 35 -6.16 -5.56 4.35
C LYS A 35 -5.20 -4.42 3.98
N THR A 36 -4.68 -4.40 2.76
CA THR A 36 -3.66 -3.42 2.35
C THR A 36 -4.23 -2.43 1.35
N VAL A 37 -4.02 -1.15 1.58
CA VAL A 37 -4.29 -0.09 0.62
C VAL A 37 -3.00 0.48 0.05
N PHE A 38 -3.06 0.81 -1.22
CA PHE A 38 -2.10 1.61 -1.94
C PHE A 38 -2.57 3.07 -1.93
N VAL A 39 -1.65 3.98 -1.61
CA VAL A 39 -1.90 5.41 -1.64
C VAL A 39 -0.85 6.06 -2.54
N ALA A 40 -1.31 6.84 -3.51
CA ALA A 40 -0.48 7.57 -4.46
C ALA A 40 -0.78 9.07 -4.45
N ASN A 41 0.08 9.84 -5.12
CA ASN A 41 0.05 11.29 -5.18
C ASN A 41 0.29 11.98 -3.83
N LEU A 42 1.10 11.36 -2.96
CA LEU A 42 1.54 11.97 -1.70
C LEU A 42 2.69 12.93 -1.95
N SER A 43 2.65 14.07 -1.25
CA SER A 43 3.79 15.00 -1.21
C SER A 43 5.00 14.36 -0.52
N LEU A 44 6.21 14.64 -1.03
CA LEU A 44 7.48 14.10 -0.51
C LEU A 44 7.74 14.47 0.97
N ALA A 45 7.11 15.55 1.43
CA ALA A 45 7.14 16.03 2.81
C ALA A 45 6.35 15.12 3.77
N ILE A 46 5.43 14.29 3.26
CA ILE A 46 4.59 13.43 4.09
C ILE A 46 5.40 12.22 4.56
N GLY A 47 5.55 12.11 5.88
CA GLY A 47 6.19 10.98 6.55
C GLY A 47 5.21 9.91 7.00
N LYS A 48 5.75 8.78 7.48
CA LYS A 48 4.95 7.65 8.02
C LYS A 48 3.97 8.08 9.10
N SER A 49 4.39 8.97 10.00
CA SER A 49 3.55 9.49 11.09
C SER A 49 2.32 10.25 10.60
N HIS A 50 2.45 11.03 9.53
CA HIS A 50 1.33 11.73 8.91
C HIS A 50 0.33 10.75 8.29
N ILE A 51 0.82 9.71 7.64
CA ILE A 51 -0.02 8.66 7.04
C ILE A 51 -0.82 7.93 8.12
N VAL A 52 -0.15 7.52 9.21
CA VAL A 52 -0.84 6.88 10.35
C VAL A 52 -1.91 7.80 10.92
N ASN A 53 -1.60 9.08 11.11
CA ASN A 53 -2.57 10.03 11.65
C ASN A 53 -3.74 10.30 10.68
N PHE A 54 -3.48 10.32 9.38
CA PHE A 54 -4.49 10.55 8.35
C PHE A 54 -5.49 9.39 8.20
N PHE A 55 -5.03 8.16 8.40
CA PHE A 55 -5.85 6.95 8.35
C PHE A 55 -6.43 6.54 9.71
N LYS A 56 -6.03 7.21 10.79
CA LYS A 56 -6.50 6.92 12.16
C LYS A 56 -8.01 7.06 12.33
N ASP A 57 -8.63 7.98 11.59
CA ASP A 57 -10.10 8.18 11.63
C ASP A 57 -10.86 7.00 11.01
N VAL A 58 -10.21 6.28 10.08
CA VAL A 58 -10.83 5.17 9.35
C VAL A 58 -10.63 3.85 10.08
N GLY A 59 -9.44 3.62 10.61
CA GLY A 59 -9.10 2.35 11.23
C GLY A 59 -7.68 2.26 11.78
N GLN A 60 -7.35 1.11 12.34
CA GLN A 60 -6.04 0.84 12.92
C GLN A 60 -5.04 0.41 11.84
N VAL A 61 -4.04 1.27 11.63
CA VAL A 61 -2.90 1.00 10.75
C VAL A 61 -1.90 0.08 11.46
N VAL A 62 -1.67 -1.09 10.89
CA VAL A 62 -0.74 -2.11 11.38
C VAL A 62 0.67 -1.86 10.86
N SER A 63 0.80 -1.49 9.59
CA SER A 63 2.10 -1.28 8.97
C SER A 63 2.04 -0.23 7.86
N VAL A 64 3.06 0.61 7.77
CA VAL A 64 3.20 1.64 6.72
C VAL A 64 4.54 1.48 6.02
N ARG A 65 4.51 1.31 4.70
CA ARG A 65 5.72 1.19 3.87
C ARG A 65 5.72 2.24 2.77
N LEU A 66 6.67 3.16 2.87
CA LEU A 66 6.91 4.19 1.86
C LEU A 66 7.66 3.57 0.69
N ILE A 67 7.24 3.90 -0.52
CA ILE A 67 7.91 3.45 -1.74
C ILE A 67 8.91 4.52 -2.18
N VAL A 68 10.08 4.05 -2.59
CA VAL A 68 11.16 4.87 -3.14
C VAL A 68 11.52 4.35 -4.53
N ASP A 69 11.96 5.26 -5.39
CA ASP A 69 12.48 4.96 -6.71
C ASP A 69 13.85 4.26 -6.60
N GLN A 70 14.38 3.77 -7.72
CA GLN A 70 15.72 3.18 -7.81
C GLN A 70 16.83 4.16 -7.40
N LYS A 71 16.55 5.47 -7.48
CA LYS A 71 17.44 6.53 -6.99
C LYS A 71 17.38 6.76 -5.48
N GLY A 72 16.52 6.04 -4.76
CA GLY A 72 16.27 6.24 -3.33
C GLY A 72 15.38 7.44 -3.00
N GLU A 73 14.86 8.13 -4.02
CA GLU A 73 13.95 9.25 -3.86
C GLU A 73 12.51 8.75 -3.65
N ARG A 74 11.75 9.41 -2.77
CA ARG A 74 10.34 9.03 -2.55
C ARG A 74 9.54 9.32 -3.82
N VAL A 75 8.73 8.36 -4.26
CA VAL A 75 7.87 8.53 -5.44
C VAL A 75 6.49 9.11 -5.13
N GLY A 76 6.22 9.40 -3.85
CA GLY A 76 4.90 9.84 -3.41
C GLY A 76 3.87 8.71 -3.35
N CYS A 77 4.34 7.47 -3.21
CA CYS A 77 3.51 6.28 -3.08
C CYS A 77 3.81 5.56 -1.74
N VAL A 78 2.78 4.94 -1.16
CA VAL A 78 2.88 4.20 0.10
C VAL A 78 1.88 3.05 0.11
N PHE A 79 2.27 1.97 0.78
CA PHE A 79 1.37 0.90 1.18
C PHE A 79 1.04 0.99 2.66
N VAL A 80 -0.24 0.88 2.98
CA VAL A 80 -0.77 0.93 4.33
C VAL A 80 -1.54 -0.35 4.58
N GLU A 81 -1.07 -1.15 5.53
CA GLU A 81 -1.71 -2.37 5.99
C GLU A 81 -2.59 -2.02 7.21
N PHE A 82 -3.86 -2.38 7.14
CA PHE A 82 -4.84 -2.23 8.21
C PHE A 82 -5.03 -3.55 8.98
N ALA A 83 -5.64 -3.44 10.16
CA ALA A 83 -6.01 -4.61 10.95
C ALA A 83 -7.09 -5.45 10.26
N SER A 84 -8.02 -4.82 9.55
CA SER A 84 -9.14 -5.46 8.85
C SER A 84 -9.30 -4.99 7.40
N ALA A 85 -9.81 -5.89 6.54
CA ALA A 85 -10.10 -5.59 5.14
C ALA A 85 -11.25 -4.58 4.99
N TYR A 86 -12.15 -4.56 5.99
CA TYR A 86 -13.21 -3.58 6.07
C TYR A 86 -12.65 -2.16 6.22
N GLU A 87 -11.69 -1.97 7.13
CA GLU A 87 -11.02 -0.68 7.36
C GLU A 87 -10.25 -0.22 6.12
N ALA A 88 -9.57 -1.15 5.43
CA ALA A 88 -8.91 -0.87 4.15
C ALA A 88 -9.89 -0.40 3.07
N THR A 89 -11.06 -1.04 2.97
CA THR A 89 -12.11 -0.65 2.02
C THR A 89 -12.71 0.72 2.36
N MET A 90 -12.98 0.96 3.65
CA MET A 90 -13.43 2.26 4.14
C MET A 90 -12.41 3.36 3.86
N ALA A 91 -11.11 3.07 3.97
CA ALA A 91 -10.06 4.04 3.68
C ALA A 91 -10.07 4.46 2.22
N VAL A 92 -10.32 3.52 1.31
CA VAL A 92 -10.52 3.82 -0.11
C VAL A 92 -11.78 4.66 -0.31
N GLN A 93 -12.89 4.37 0.36
CA GLN A 93 -14.13 5.12 0.16
C GLN A 93 -14.07 6.54 0.72
N GLU A 94 -13.50 6.73 1.92
CA GLU A 94 -13.48 8.03 2.59
C GLU A 94 -12.31 8.92 2.21
N LYS A 95 -11.14 8.33 1.94
CA LYS A 95 -9.90 9.09 1.75
C LYS A 95 -9.46 9.19 0.29
N ASN A 96 -10.07 8.43 -0.63
CA ASN A 96 -9.83 8.60 -2.07
C ASN A 96 -10.48 9.89 -2.58
N GLY A 97 -9.73 10.73 -3.27
CA GLY A 97 -10.26 11.99 -3.82
C GLY A 97 -9.27 12.75 -4.68
N ALA A 98 -9.62 13.97 -5.08
CA ALA A 98 -8.87 14.75 -6.08
C ALA A 98 -7.41 15.10 -5.67
N LYS A 99 -7.07 15.00 -4.39
CA LYS A 99 -5.71 15.30 -3.88
C LYS A 99 -4.87 14.05 -3.60
N LEU A 100 -5.50 12.91 -3.29
CA LEU A 100 -4.82 11.67 -2.91
C LEU A 100 -5.56 10.49 -3.53
N PHE A 101 -4.83 9.61 -4.19
CA PHE A 101 -5.40 8.39 -4.75
C PHE A 101 -5.23 7.27 -3.75
N VAL A 102 -6.34 6.70 -3.27
CA VAL A 102 -6.33 5.56 -2.35
C VAL A 102 -7.04 4.40 -3.06
N SER A 103 -6.42 3.22 -3.09
CA SER A 103 -6.97 2.04 -3.75
C SER A 103 -6.58 0.78 -3.00
N VAL A 104 -7.42 -0.25 -2.97
CA VAL A 104 -7.03 -1.54 -2.36
C VAL A 104 -5.91 -2.19 -3.20
N ALA A 105 -4.98 -2.89 -2.53
CA ALA A 105 -3.83 -3.50 -3.18
C ALA A 105 -4.22 -4.58 -4.21
N GLU A 106 -5.42 -5.14 -4.13
CA GLU A 106 -5.95 -6.03 -5.17
C GLU A 106 -6.17 -5.32 -6.51
N ILE A 107 -6.74 -4.10 -6.49
CA ILE A 107 -7.00 -3.29 -7.68
C ILE A 107 -5.68 -2.74 -8.27
N ALA A 108 -4.67 -2.53 -7.42
CA ALA A 108 -3.35 -2.06 -7.84
C ALA A 108 -2.56 -3.08 -8.70
N ARG A 109 -2.98 -4.36 -8.82
CA ARG A 109 -2.34 -5.32 -9.75
C ARG A 109 -2.52 -4.94 -11.21
N GLN A 110 -3.59 -4.22 -11.53
CA GLN A 110 -3.82 -3.62 -12.83
C GLN A 110 -3.66 -2.10 -12.71
N TYR A 111 -2.55 -1.64 -12.15
CA TYR A 111 -2.19 -0.22 -12.29
C TYR A 111 -1.82 0.01 -13.75
N PRO A 112 -2.64 0.71 -14.54
CA PRO A 112 -2.41 0.81 -15.97
C PRO A 112 -1.37 1.88 -16.24
N PHE A 113 -0.10 1.48 -16.30
CA PHE A 113 0.95 2.08 -17.14
C PHE A 113 2.02 1.04 -17.48
#